data_AF-L1NMQ2-F1
#
_entry.id   AF-L1NMQ2-F1
#
_cell.length_a   1.000
_cell.length_b   1.000
_cell.length_c   1.000
_cell.angle_alpha   90.00
_cell.angle_beta   90.00
_cell.angle_gamma   90.00
#
_symmetry.space_group_name_H-M   'P 1'
#
loop_
_entity.id
_entity.type
_entity.pdbx_description
1 polymer ?
#
loop_
_entity_poly.entity_id
_entity_poly.type
_entity_poly.pdbx_seq_one_letter_code
_entity_poly.pdbx_strand_id
1 'polypeptide(L)'
;MRPFKKTPPETRRNTNLLPNPNHTVFFNPNKQGNKIMQGDKAVIDYMNELLAGELAARDQYFIHSRMYAEWGYNKLFERLGHEMVEETEHAEQFIRRILMLGGTPKMVPSALNIGSDLPSMLKADLNTEFEVRAALKKGIKLCEEKQDYVTRDIMVKQLADTEEDHAHWLEQQLRLIDLMGLENYTQSQL
;
A
#
# COMPACT_ATOMS: atom_id res chain seq x y z
N MET A 1 -42.54 -53.85 34.11
CA MET A 1 -42.49 -52.37 34.14
C MET A 1 -41.07 -51.91 33.80
N ARG A 2 -40.89 -51.31 32.62
CA ARG A 2 -39.71 -50.50 32.25
C ARG A 2 -40.26 -49.24 31.56
N PRO A 3 -39.80 -48.02 31.90
CA PRO A 3 -40.45 -46.81 31.42
C PRO A 3 -40.01 -46.48 29.99
N PHE A 4 -40.97 -46.08 29.16
CA PHE A 4 -40.73 -45.44 27.87
C PHE A 4 -39.86 -44.18 28.06
N LYS A 5 -38.66 -44.17 27.50
CA LYS A 5 -37.84 -42.95 27.38
C LYS A 5 -38.49 -42.05 26.31
N LYS A 6 -39.01 -40.89 26.72
CA LYS A 6 -39.40 -39.83 25.78
C LYS A 6 -38.15 -39.30 25.07
N THR A 7 -38.16 -39.30 23.74
CA THR A 7 -37.20 -38.56 22.93
C THR A 7 -37.37 -37.05 23.16
N PRO A 8 -36.29 -36.26 23.29
CA PRO A 8 -36.40 -34.82 23.39
C PRO A 8 -36.82 -34.21 22.03
N PRO A 9 -37.53 -33.05 22.02
CA PRO A 9 -37.88 -32.39 20.78
C PRO A 9 -36.62 -31.86 20.07
N GLU A 10 -36.53 -32.10 18.77
CA GLU A 10 -35.49 -31.54 17.91
C GLU A 10 -35.50 -30.01 18.01
N THR A 11 -34.39 -29.45 18.47
CA THR A 11 -34.11 -28.02 18.34
C THR A 11 -33.96 -27.70 16.86
N ARG A 12 -34.94 -26.95 16.29
CA ARG A 12 -34.80 -26.35 14.97
C ARG A 12 -33.54 -25.48 14.98
N ARG A 13 -32.46 -25.97 14.38
CA ARG A 13 -31.30 -25.13 14.05
C ARG A 13 -31.78 -24.06 13.09
N ASN A 14 -31.74 -22.81 13.54
CA ASN A 14 -32.03 -21.66 12.69
C ASN A 14 -30.87 -21.52 11.70
N THR A 15 -31.04 -22.05 10.47
CA THR A 15 -30.00 -22.09 9.43
C THR A 15 -29.82 -20.77 8.67
N ASN A 16 -30.30 -19.63 9.20
CA ASN A 16 -30.23 -18.34 8.53
C ASN A 16 -29.25 -17.36 9.20
N LEU A 17 -27.98 -17.75 9.29
CA LEU A 17 -26.87 -16.84 9.63
C LEU A 17 -25.69 -17.01 8.66
N LEU A 18 -25.98 -17.14 7.37
CA LEU A 18 -24.99 -16.76 6.36
C LEU A 18 -25.21 -15.28 6.06
N PRO A 19 -24.24 -14.39 6.33
CA PRO A 19 -24.36 -12.99 5.95
C PRO A 19 -24.54 -12.89 4.44
N ASN A 20 -25.49 -12.06 4.01
CA ASN A 20 -25.74 -11.78 2.60
C ASN A 20 -24.46 -11.18 1.96
N PRO A 21 -23.90 -11.78 0.90
CA PRO A 21 -22.67 -11.28 0.27
C PRO A 21 -22.81 -9.89 -0.36
N ASN A 22 -24.04 -9.37 -0.48
CA ASN A 22 -24.32 -8.03 -1.00
C ASN A 22 -24.54 -6.97 0.08
N HIS A 23 -24.36 -7.29 1.37
CA HIS A 23 -24.35 -6.28 2.43
C HIS A 23 -22.92 -5.82 2.68
N THR A 24 -22.47 -4.83 1.91
CA THR A 24 -21.35 -3.98 2.32
C THR A 24 -21.81 -3.25 3.59
N VAL A 25 -21.26 -3.62 4.74
CA VAL A 25 -21.48 -2.85 5.98
C VAL A 25 -20.68 -1.56 5.82
N PHE A 26 -21.28 -0.56 5.17
CA PHE A 26 -20.78 0.80 5.27
C PHE A 26 -21.00 1.23 6.72
N PHE A 27 -19.90 1.49 7.42
CA PHE A 27 -19.97 2.28 8.64
C PHE A 27 -20.59 3.62 8.22
N ASN A 28 -21.83 3.87 8.66
CA ASN A 28 -22.51 5.14 8.44
C ASN A 28 -22.52 5.92 9.77
N PRO A 29 -21.45 6.67 10.07
CA PRO A 29 -21.33 7.41 11.33
C PRO A 29 -22.33 8.56 11.46
N ASN A 30 -23.09 8.90 10.41
CA ASN A 30 -24.07 9.99 10.43
C ASN A 30 -25.43 9.63 11.07
N LYS A 31 -25.62 8.41 11.61
CA LYS A 31 -26.89 8.03 12.23
C LYS A 31 -27.20 8.71 13.58
N GLN A 32 -26.31 9.54 14.13
CA GLN A 32 -26.46 10.09 15.49
C GLN A 32 -26.24 11.62 15.62
N GLY A 33 -26.34 12.40 14.53
CA GLY A 33 -26.32 13.86 14.62
C GLY A 33 -24.98 14.48 15.05
N ASN A 34 -23.91 13.68 15.15
CA ASN A 34 -22.56 14.17 15.39
C ASN A 34 -21.94 14.58 14.06
N LYS A 35 -21.64 15.88 13.89
CA LYS A 35 -20.93 16.40 12.73
C LYS A 35 -19.48 15.91 12.78
N ILE A 36 -19.21 14.84 12.05
CA ILE A 36 -17.84 14.31 11.84
C ILE A 36 -17.10 15.24 10.88
N MET A 37 -15.77 15.31 10.98
CA MET A 37 -14.94 16.01 10.01
C MET A 37 -15.23 15.48 8.60
N GLN A 38 -15.39 16.39 7.64
CA GLN A 38 -15.58 16.05 6.22
C GLN A 38 -14.48 16.72 5.41
N GLY A 39 -13.69 15.92 4.69
CA GLY A 39 -12.65 16.44 3.81
C GLY A 39 -13.20 16.94 2.47
N ASP A 40 -12.38 17.68 1.72
CA ASP A 40 -12.69 18.02 0.34
C ASP A 40 -12.70 16.74 -0.51
N LYS A 41 -13.75 16.55 -1.32
CA LYS A 41 -13.93 15.35 -2.13
C LYS A 41 -12.77 15.12 -3.09
N ALA A 42 -12.22 16.18 -3.70
CA ALA A 42 -11.11 16.04 -4.65
C ALA A 42 -9.85 15.56 -3.95
N VAL A 43 -9.58 16.03 -2.72
CA VAL A 43 -8.44 15.56 -1.92
C VAL A 43 -8.62 14.08 -1.54
N ILE A 44 -9.82 13.68 -1.12
CA ILE A 44 -10.13 12.27 -0.80
C ILE A 44 -9.98 11.36 -2.02
N ASP A 45 -10.50 11.79 -3.17
CA ASP A 45 -10.38 11.03 -4.42
C ASP A 45 -8.90 10.88 -4.81
N TYR A 46 -8.10 11.95 -4.68
CA TYR A 46 -6.68 11.93 -5.01
C TYR A 46 -5.84 11.10 -4.03
N MET A 47 -6.14 11.13 -2.73
CA MET A 47 -5.52 10.21 -1.76
C MET A 47 -5.80 8.75 -2.11
N ASN A 48 -6.97 8.43 -2.69
CA ASN A 48 -7.25 7.06 -3.14
C ASN A 48 -6.44 6.68 -4.40
N GLU A 49 -6.10 7.63 -5.26
CA GLU A 49 -5.18 7.40 -6.38
C GLU A 49 -3.76 7.12 -5.86
N LEU A 50 -3.28 7.92 -4.91
CA LEU A 50 -1.98 7.70 -4.26
C LEU A 50 -1.94 6.39 -3.48
N LEU A 51 -2.99 6.06 -2.72
CA LEU A 51 -3.12 4.77 -2.02
C LEU A 51 -3.00 3.58 -2.99
N ALA A 52 -3.61 3.66 -4.17
CA ALA A 52 -3.47 2.60 -5.17
C ALA A 52 -2.02 2.46 -5.67
N GLY A 53 -1.29 3.57 -5.76
CA GLY A 53 0.16 3.63 -6.00
C GLY A 53 0.95 2.92 -4.90
N GLU A 54 0.76 3.31 -3.63
CA GLU A 54 1.52 2.72 -2.51
C GLU A 54 1.25 1.22 -2.35
N LEU A 55 0.00 0.78 -2.58
CA LEU A 55 -0.32 -0.65 -2.58
C LEU A 55 0.42 -1.41 -3.70
N ALA A 56 0.57 -0.78 -4.88
CA ALA A 56 1.33 -1.37 -5.98
C ALA A 56 2.83 -1.38 -5.72
N ALA A 57 3.40 -0.29 -5.18
CA ALA A 57 4.80 -0.19 -4.79
C ALA A 57 5.15 -1.25 -3.72
N ARG A 58 4.32 -1.37 -2.67
CA ARG A 58 4.43 -2.44 -1.67
C ARG A 58 4.47 -3.82 -2.31
N ASP A 59 3.52 -4.14 -3.18
CA ASP A 59 3.43 -5.47 -3.78
C ASP A 59 4.58 -5.74 -4.77
N GLN A 60 5.07 -4.71 -5.47
CA GLN A 60 6.24 -4.79 -6.34
C GLN A 60 7.52 -5.04 -5.53
N TYR A 61 7.77 -4.25 -4.47
CA TYR A 61 8.88 -4.49 -3.55
C TYR A 61 8.80 -5.86 -2.87
N PHE A 62 7.59 -6.30 -2.53
CA PHE A 62 7.39 -7.63 -1.99
C PHE A 62 7.85 -8.71 -2.97
N ILE A 63 7.35 -8.75 -4.21
CA ILE A 63 7.76 -9.78 -5.16
C ILE A 63 9.25 -9.67 -5.52
N HIS A 64 9.77 -8.46 -5.73
CA HIS A 64 11.18 -8.28 -6.05
C HIS A 64 12.11 -8.75 -4.93
N SER A 65 11.79 -8.44 -3.66
CA SER A 65 12.57 -8.95 -2.53
C SER A 65 12.61 -10.48 -2.51
N ARG A 66 11.52 -11.17 -2.87
CA ARG A 66 11.46 -12.65 -2.83
C ARG A 66 12.20 -13.28 -4.01
N MET A 67 12.20 -12.62 -5.17
CA MET A 67 13.06 -13.01 -6.29
C MET A 67 14.54 -12.88 -5.92
N TYR A 68 14.94 -11.79 -5.26
CA TYR A 68 16.31 -11.64 -4.76
C TYR A 68 16.70 -12.67 -3.71
N ALA A 69 15.80 -13.03 -2.79
CA ALA A 69 16.03 -14.10 -1.83
C ALA A 69 16.26 -15.46 -2.52
N GLU A 70 15.42 -15.80 -3.51
CA GLU A 70 15.55 -17.04 -4.29
C GLU A 70 16.87 -17.11 -5.05
N TRP A 71 17.35 -15.97 -5.56
CA TRP A 71 18.63 -15.89 -6.27
C TRP A 71 19.85 -15.75 -5.34
N GLY A 72 19.64 -15.69 -4.03
CA GLY A 72 20.70 -15.59 -3.02
C GLY A 72 21.31 -14.19 -2.87
N TYR A 73 20.62 -13.13 -3.32
CA TYR A 73 21.06 -11.74 -3.17
C TYR A 73 20.52 -11.14 -1.86
N ASN A 74 21.06 -11.61 -0.73
CA ASN A 74 20.48 -11.35 0.59
C ASN A 74 20.42 -9.87 0.96
N LYS A 75 21.40 -9.07 0.54
CA LYS A 75 21.40 -7.62 0.84
C LYS A 75 20.28 -6.88 0.13
N LEU A 76 20.00 -7.25 -1.13
CA LEU A 76 18.87 -6.72 -1.88
C LEU A 76 17.54 -7.21 -1.30
N PHE A 77 17.46 -8.48 -0.87
CA PHE A 77 16.29 -8.99 -0.17
C PHE A 77 15.98 -8.20 1.10
N GLU A 78 16.98 -7.94 1.95
CA GLU A 78 16.81 -7.20 3.19
C GLU A 78 16.35 -5.76 2.92
N ARG A 79 17.02 -5.06 1.98
CA ARG A 79 16.64 -3.68 1.65
C ARG A 79 15.23 -3.60 1.07
N LEU A 80 14.90 -4.41 0.07
CA LEU A 80 13.58 -4.38 -0.57
C LEU A 80 12.47 -4.89 0.37
N GLY A 81 12.83 -5.76 1.32
CA GLY A 81 11.94 -6.17 2.40
C GLY A 81 11.62 -5.02 3.37
N HIS A 82 12.57 -4.10 3.58
CA HIS A 82 12.34 -2.87 4.34
C HIS A 82 11.47 -1.88 3.55
N GLU A 83 11.75 -1.64 2.26
CA GLU A 83 10.90 -0.76 1.42
C GLU A 83 9.44 -1.24 1.39
N MET A 84 9.22 -2.55 1.28
CA MET A 84 7.87 -3.12 1.36
C MET A 84 7.14 -2.75 2.67
N VAL A 85 7.86 -2.68 3.79
CA VAL A 85 7.28 -2.27 5.08
C VAL A 85 6.97 -0.77 5.07
N GLU A 86 7.90 0.06 4.59
CA GLU A 86 7.68 1.51 4.49
C GLU A 86 6.47 1.83 3.60
N GLU A 87 6.31 1.18 2.45
CA GLU A 87 5.12 1.38 1.60
C GLU A 87 3.82 0.89 2.24
N THR A 88 3.91 -0.09 3.13
CA THR A 88 2.75 -0.49 3.94
C THR A 88 2.35 0.61 4.92
N GLU A 89 3.34 1.29 5.51
CA GLU A 89 3.13 2.43 6.41
C GLU A 89 2.62 3.67 5.65
N HIS A 90 3.12 3.93 4.44
CA HIS A 90 2.61 4.98 3.55
C HIS A 90 1.14 4.76 3.19
N ALA A 91 0.79 3.55 2.75
CA ALA A 91 -0.59 3.16 2.47
C ALA A 91 -1.49 3.30 3.71
N GLU A 92 -0.99 2.90 4.89
CA GLU A 92 -1.71 3.04 6.15
C GLU A 92 -2.04 4.50 6.48
N GLN A 93 -1.09 5.42 6.28
CA GLN A 93 -1.30 6.85 6.52
C GLN A 93 -2.46 7.40 5.67
N PHE A 94 -2.53 7.03 4.38
CA PHE A 94 -3.65 7.43 3.52
C PHE A 94 -4.97 6.77 3.94
N ILE A 95 -4.98 5.48 4.25
CA ILE A 95 -6.18 4.77 4.70
C ILE A 95 -6.77 5.47 5.95
N ARG A 96 -5.94 5.72 6.95
CA ARG A 96 -6.35 6.40 8.19
C ARG A 96 -6.86 7.81 7.91
N ARG A 97 -6.17 8.57 7.05
CA ARG A 97 -6.55 9.95 6.70
C ARG A 97 -7.87 10.00 5.93
N ILE A 98 -8.06 9.13 4.94
CA ILE A 98 -9.31 9.01 4.17
C ILE A 98 -10.49 8.70 5.10
N LEU A 99 -10.34 7.70 5.99
CA LEU A 99 -11.38 7.34 6.95
C LEU A 99 -11.71 8.49 7.91
N MET A 100 -10.69 9.18 8.43
CA MET A 100 -10.85 10.33 9.31
C MET A 100 -11.64 11.47 8.64
N LEU A 101 -11.44 11.68 7.34
CA LEU A 101 -12.11 12.70 6.54
C LEU A 101 -13.47 12.27 5.98
N GLY A 102 -13.98 11.11 6.39
CA GLY A 102 -15.29 10.59 6.01
C GLY A 102 -15.34 9.91 4.64
N GLY A 103 -14.18 9.63 4.03
CA GLY A 103 -14.08 8.87 2.78
C GLY A 103 -14.02 7.36 2.98
N THR A 104 -14.07 6.63 1.86
CA THR A 104 -13.90 5.17 1.83
C THR A 104 -12.61 4.83 1.07
N PRO A 105 -11.61 4.19 1.72
CA PRO A 105 -10.39 3.75 1.05
C PRO A 105 -10.67 2.74 -0.06
N LYS A 106 -10.02 2.91 -1.22
CA LYS A 106 -10.06 1.99 -2.36
C LYS A 106 -8.83 1.10 -2.32
N MET A 107 -9.05 -0.17 -1.99
CA MET A 107 -7.98 -1.15 -1.72
C MET A 107 -7.52 -1.94 -2.96
N VAL A 108 -7.61 -1.34 -4.15
CA VAL A 108 -7.18 -1.99 -5.40
C VAL A 108 -5.85 -1.35 -5.82
N PRO A 109 -4.74 -2.12 -5.91
CA PRO A 109 -3.46 -1.58 -6.34
C PRO A 109 -3.49 -1.17 -7.81
N SER A 110 -2.65 -0.20 -8.16
CA SER A 110 -2.27 0.10 -9.54
C SER A 110 -1.58 -1.11 -10.21
N ALA A 111 -1.37 -1.06 -11.52
CA ALA A 111 -0.64 -2.11 -12.21
C ALA A 111 0.83 -2.15 -11.77
N LEU A 112 1.35 -3.35 -11.52
CA LEU A 112 2.75 -3.57 -11.16
C LEU A 112 3.62 -3.68 -12.43
N ASN A 113 4.89 -3.34 -12.31
CA ASN A 113 5.90 -3.51 -13.35
C ASN A 113 7.02 -4.42 -12.83
N ILE A 114 6.93 -5.72 -13.14
CA ILE A 114 7.85 -6.71 -12.57
C ILE A 114 9.02 -6.98 -13.52
N GLY A 115 10.24 -6.70 -13.06
CA GLY A 115 11.46 -7.05 -13.78
C GLY A 115 11.73 -8.55 -13.74
N SER A 116 12.51 -9.06 -14.71
CA SER A 116 12.87 -10.48 -14.82
C SER A 116 14.31 -10.79 -14.46
N ASP A 117 15.12 -9.75 -14.25
CA ASP A 117 16.53 -9.81 -13.86
C ASP A 117 16.86 -8.62 -12.96
N LEU A 118 18.00 -8.66 -12.28
CA LEU A 118 18.40 -7.65 -11.30
C LEU A 118 18.40 -6.21 -11.89
N PRO A 119 19.00 -5.92 -13.06
CA PRO A 119 18.95 -4.56 -13.61
C PRO A 119 17.54 -4.10 -14.00
N SER A 120 16.71 -4.98 -14.55
CA SER A 120 15.34 -4.63 -14.93
C SER A 120 14.44 -4.39 -13.71
N MET A 121 14.64 -5.13 -12.62
CA MET A 121 13.93 -4.92 -11.35
C MET A 121 14.29 -3.57 -10.73
N LEU A 122 15.59 -3.25 -10.58
CA LEU A 122 16.02 -1.93 -10.08
C LEU A 122 15.49 -0.77 -10.92
N LYS A 123 15.44 -0.92 -12.24
CA LYS A 123 14.87 0.10 -13.15
C LYS A 123 13.36 0.20 -13.02
N ALA A 124 12.68 -0.93 -12.86
CA ALA A 124 11.23 -0.95 -12.69
C ALA A 124 10.83 -0.26 -11.37
N ASP A 125 11.57 -0.53 -10.29
CA ASP A 125 11.38 0.14 -8.99
C ASP A 125 11.67 1.65 -9.10
N LEU A 126 12.76 2.04 -9.77
CA LEU A 126 13.08 3.47 -9.93
C LEU A 126 12.03 4.21 -10.76
N ASN A 127 11.46 3.55 -11.78
CA ASN A 127 10.36 4.12 -12.54
C ASN A 127 9.10 4.30 -11.68
N THR A 128 8.78 3.32 -10.82
CA THR A 128 7.71 3.46 -9.82
C THR A 128 7.95 4.68 -8.94
N GLU A 129 9.16 4.87 -8.41
CA GLU A 129 9.48 6.02 -7.57
C GLU A 129 9.32 7.36 -8.30
N PHE A 130 9.69 7.43 -9.59
CA PHE A 130 9.45 8.64 -10.38
C PHE A 130 7.96 8.93 -10.61
N GLU A 131 7.14 7.90 -10.80
CA GLU A 131 5.69 8.03 -10.91
C GLU A 131 5.06 8.49 -9.59
N VAL A 132 5.43 7.85 -8.47
CA VAL A 132 4.99 8.20 -7.11
C VAL A 132 5.36 9.64 -6.78
N ARG A 133 6.63 10.03 -6.97
CA ARG A 133 7.12 11.40 -6.80
C ARG A 133 6.30 12.42 -7.58
N ALA A 134 6.00 12.13 -8.85
CA ALA A 134 5.22 13.04 -9.69
C ALA A 134 3.76 13.14 -9.21
N ALA A 135 3.17 12.05 -8.74
CA ALA A 135 1.83 12.01 -8.18
C ALA A 135 1.76 12.78 -6.84
N LEU A 136 2.71 12.54 -5.92
CA LEU A 136 2.78 13.25 -4.63
C LEU A 136 2.87 14.77 -4.82
N LYS A 137 3.70 15.26 -5.76
CA LYS A 137 3.78 16.70 -6.06
C LYS A 137 2.46 17.31 -6.53
N LYS A 138 1.69 16.58 -7.32
CA LYS A 138 0.34 17.00 -7.74
C LYS A 138 -0.63 17.01 -6.55
N GLY A 139 -0.56 16.00 -5.69
CA GLY A 139 -1.37 15.89 -4.47
C GLY A 139 -1.08 17.01 -3.48
N ILE A 140 0.19 17.34 -3.26
CA ILE A 140 0.65 18.45 -2.42
C ILE A 140 0.05 19.76 -2.93
N LYS A 141 0.16 20.02 -4.24
CA LYS A 141 -0.44 21.21 -4.86
C LYS A 141 -1.96 21.26 -4.65
N LEU A 142 -2.66 20.14 -4.88
CA LEU A 142 -4.10 20.07 -4.67
C LEU A 142 -4.48 20.33 -3.20
N CYS A 143 -3.74 19.76 -2.25
CA CYS A 143 -3.97 19.99 -0.83
C CYS A 143 -3.76 21.47 -0.45
N GLU A 144 -2.74 22.12 -1.00
CA GLU A 144 -2.51 23.56 -0.80
C GLU A 144 -3.67 24.41 -1.34
N GLU A 145 -4.14 24.12 -2.57
CA GLU A 145 -5.29 24.81 -3.18
C GLU A 145 -6.58 24.65 -2.36
N LYS A 146 -6.72 23.52 -1.67
CA LYS A 146 -7.87 23.21 -0.80
C LYS A 146 -7.64 23.54 0.68
N GLN A 147 -6.48 24.09 1.01
CA GLN A 147 -6.07 24.42 2.38
C GLN A 147 -6.09 23.22 3.34
N ASP A 148 -5.90 22.00 2.83
CA ASP A 148 -5.75 20.77 3.63
C ASP A 148 -4.27 20.53 3.96
N TYR A 149 -3.74 21.37 4.86
CA TYR A 149 -2.31 21.36 5.19
C TYR A 149 -1.86 20.09 5.92
N VAL A 150 -2.75 19.42 6.66
CA VAL A 150 -2.38 18.18 7.37
C VAL A 150 -2.23 17.02 6.39
N THR A 151 -3.12 16.92 5.39
CA THR A 151 -2.95 15.93 4.31
C THR A 151 -1.73 16.26 3.44
N ARG A 152 -1.49 17.55 3.17
CA ARG A 152 -0.27 18.01 2.48
C ARG A 152 1.00 17.55 3.21
N ASP A 153 1.07 17.73 4.52
CA ASP A 153 2.25 17.37 5.31
C ASP A 153 2.53 15.85 5.30
N ILE A 154 1.48 15.01 5.21
CA ILE A 154 1.64 13.56 4.98
C ILE A 154 2.32 13.32 3.63
N MET A 155 1.82 13.93 2.56
CA MET A 155 2.37 13.77 1.22
C MET A 155 3.79 14.34 1.08
N VAL A 156 4.12 15.41 1.81
CA VAL A 156 5.48 15.99 1.83
C VAL A 156 6.47 15.04 2.50
N LYS A 157 6.06 14.35 3.58
CA LYS A 157 6.93 13.36 4.24
C LYS A 157 7.21 12.18 3.32
N GLN A 158 6.16 11.58 2.75
CA GLN A 158 6.33 10.51 1.77
C GLN A 158 7.15 10.94 0.57
N LEU A 159 6.99 12.19 0.10
CA LEU A 159 7.82 12.73 -0.99
C LEU A 159 9.31 12.78 -0.59
N ALA A 160 9.62 13.12 0.67
CA ALA A 160 10.99 13.10 1.16
C ALA A 160 11.53 11.66 1.21
N ASP A 161 10.75 10.70 1.72
CA ASP A 161 11.13 9.28 1.76
C ASP A 161 11.40 8.74 0.33
N THR A 162 10.51 9.03 -0.62
CA THR A 162 10.68 8.72 -2.06
C THR A 162 11.93 9.37 -2.67
N GLU A 163 12.15 10.67 -2.48
CA GLU A 163 13.25 11.41 -3.14
C GLU A 163 14.62 11.17 -2.50
N GLU A 164 14.68 11.10 -1.18
CA GLU A 164 15.93 11.10 -0.40
C GLU A 164 16.38 9.69 -0.01
N ASP A 165 15.46 8.71 0.05
CA ASP A 165 15.79 7.32 0.33
C ASP A 165 15.59 6.41 -0.90
N HIS A 166 14.34 6.12 -1.29
CA HIS A 166 14.04 5.04 -2.25
C HIS A 166 14.66 5.28 -3.63
N ALA A 167 14.29 6.39 -4.28
CA ALA A 167 14.81 6.74 -5.60
C ALA A 167 16.33 6.95 -5.55
N HIS A 168 16.82 7.59 -4.50
CA HIS A 168 18.25 7.86 -4.35
C HIS A 168 19.06 6.58 -4.23
N TRP A 169 18.62 5.63 -3.41
CA TRP A 169 19.27 4.34 -3.24
C TRP A 169 19.25 3.55 -4.55
N LEU A 170 18.13 3.51 -5.28
CA LEU A 170 18.02 2.83 -6.58
C LEU A 170 18.97 3.44 -7.63
N GLU A 171 19.05 4.77 -7.69
CA GLU A 171 20.01 5.46 -8.58
C GLU A 171 21.46 5.15 -8.22
N GLN A 172 21.78 5.06 -6.92
CA GLN A 172 23.12 4.63 -6.48
C GLN A 172 23.41 3.19 -6.96
N GLN A 173 22.46 2.27 -6.86
CA GLN A 173 22.66 0.87 -7.27
C GLN A 173 22.92 0.76 -8.77
N LEU A 174 22.12 1.45 -9.59
CA LEU A 174 22.31 1.48 -11.05
C LEU A 174 23.67 2.09 -11.43
N ARG A 175 24.07 3.17 -10.74
CA ARG A 175 25.39 3.78 -10.94
C ARG A 175 26.54 2.86 -10.53
N LEU A 176 26.38 2.09 -9.46
CA LEU A 176 27.38 1.10 -9.05
C LEU A 176 27.54 0.02 -10.11
N ILE A 177 26.44 -0.48 -10.70
CA ILE A 177 26.47 -1.42 -11.82
C ILE A 177 27.27 -0.83 -13.00
N ASP A 178 27.04 0.43 -13.35
CA ASP A 178 27.77 1.10 -14.44
C ASP A 178 29.27 1.26 -14.14
N LEU A 179 29.64 1.48 -12.86
CA LEU A 179 31.02 1.71 -12.45
C LEU A 179 31.85 0.43 -12.31
N MET A 180 31.26 -0.66 -11.82
CA MET A 180 32.00 -1.90 -11.50
C MET A 180 31.63 -3.10 -12.37
N GLY A 181 30.60 -2.99 -13.21
CA GLY A 181 30.04 -4.10 -13.99
C GLY A 181 29.03 -4.92 -13.20
N LEU A 182 28.12 -5.57 -13.92
CA LEU A 182 27.01 -6.33 -13.33
C LEU A 182 27.50 -7.51 -12.49
N GLU A 183 28.56 -8.20 -12.92
CA GLU A 183 29.10 -9.37 -12.24
C GLU A 183 29.64 -9.02 -10.86
N ASN A 184 30.45 -7.96 -10.77
CA ASN A 184 31.02 -7.48 -9.50
C ASN A 184 29.93 -6.92 -8.58
N TYR A 185 28.96 -6.18 -9.14
CA TYR A 185 27.83 -5.71 -8.36
C TYR A 185 27.04 -6.89 -7.80
N THR A 186 26.67 -7.86 -8.62
CA THR A 186 25.91 -9.05 -8.21
C THR A 186 26.65 -9.82 -7.10
N GLN A 187 27.97 -10.00 -7.23
CA GLN A 187 28.78 -10.62 -6.19
C GLN A 187 28.74 -9.85 -4.86
N SER A 188 28.68 -8.51 -4.91
CA SER A 188 28.61 -7.68 -3.71
C SER A 188 27.28 -7.78 -2.97
N GLN A 189 26.23 -8.31 -3.61
CA GLN A 189 24.86 -8.43 -3.07
C GLN A 189 24.54 -9.78 -2.44
N LEU A 190 25.45 -10.75 -2.50
CA LEU A 190 25.34 -12.06 -1.84
C LEU A 190 25.18 -11.93 -0.32
#